data_AF-A8G9A4-F1
#
_entry.id   AF-A8G9A4-F1
#
_cell.length_a   1.000
_cell.length_b   1.000
_cell.length_c   1.000
_cell.angle_alpha   90.00
_cell.angle_beta   90.00
_cell.angle_gamma   90.00
#
_symmetry.space_group_name_H-M   'P 1'
#
loop_
_entity.id
_entity.type
_entity.pdbx_description
1 polymer ?
#
loop_
_entity_poly.entity_id
_entity_poly.type
_entity_poly.pdbx_seq_one_letter_code
_entity_poly.pdbx_strand_id
1 'polypeptide(L)'
;MQEKNNSDIMHKIKRYMIHIKRFRESLNIEGVWIFLATLGCWSVTNKYIQLYAMLTTVFIFSYRLKSKVKDMRPFSKIENDITEMINTSSNEGELKSKQLEALDIAKKFRMSFKNAIKTSPIFIICYIFFGVSLLHFMEVF
;
A
#
# COMPACT_ATOMS: atom_id res chain seq x y z
N MET A 1 -30.82 -11.01 15.50
CA MET A 1 -30.56 -10.14 14.31
C MET A 1 -29.31 -9.26 14.51
N GLN A 2 -29.08 -8.69 15.70
CA GLN A 2 -27.89 -7.89 16.03
C GLN A 2 -26.55 -8.65 15.95
N GLU A 3 -26.48 -9.93 16.38
CA GLU A 3 -25.23 -10.72 16.27
C GLU A 3 -24.74 -10.94 14.84
N LYS A 4 -25.67 -11.12 13.88
CA LYS A 4 -25.34 -11.35 12.46
C LYS A 4 -24.73 -10.10 11.83
N ASN A 5 -25.27 -8.91 12.14
CA ASN A 5 -24.71 -7.64 11.69
C ASN A 5 -23.33 -7.38 12.30
N ASN A 6 -23.10 -7.77 13.56
CA ASN A 6 -21.81 -7.58 14.21
C ASN A 6 -20.71 -8.45 13.58
N SER A 7 -20.99 -9.73 13.32
CA SER A 7 -20.02 -10.63 12.68
C SER A 7 -19.70 -10.19 11.25
N ASP A 8 -20.68 -9.66 10.51
CA ASP A 8 -20.48 -9.12 9.16
C ASP A 8 -19.57 -7.88 9.13
N ILE A 9 -19.75 -6.95 10.08
CA ILE A 9 -18.89 -5.74 10.21
C ILE A 9 -17.46 -6.16 10.59
N MET A 10 -17.30 -7.04 11.57
CA MET A 10 -15.99 -7.53 11.99
C MET A 10 -15.26 -8.27 10.85
N HIS A 11 -16.00 -9.05 10.06
CA HIS A 11 -15.46 -9.74 8.90
C HIS A 11 -15.01 -8.77 7.78
N LYS A 12 -15.71 -7.63 7.58
CA LYS A 12 -15.27 -6.57 6.67
C LYS A 12 -13.99 -5.88 7.16
N ILE A 13 -13.87 -5.57 8.46
CA ILE A 13 -12.64 -5.01 9.05
C ILE A 13 -11.47 -5.99 8.88
N LYS A 14 -11.69 -7.29 9.13
CA LYS A 14 -10.65 -8.31 8.93
C LYS A 14 -10.22 -8.42 7.46
N ARG A 15 -11.16 -8.39 6.52
CA ARG A 15 -10.84 -8.37 5.08
C ARG A 15 -10.05 -7.12 4.69
N TYR A 16 -10.37 -5.97 5.26
CA TYR A 16 -9.63 -4.72 5.06
C TYR A 16 -8.16 -4.85 5.51
N MET A 17 -7.94 -5.40 6.70
CA MET A 17 -6.57 -5.64 7.20
C MET A 17 -5.79 -6.64 6.33
N ILE A 18 -6.43 -7.71 5.86
CA ILE A 18 -5.81 -8.68 4.94
C ILE A 18 -5.44 -8.00 3.61
N HIS A 19 -6.30 -7.11 3.10
CA HIS A 19 -6.01 -6.35 1.88
C HIS A 19 -4.78 -5.44 2.05
N ILE A 20 -4.67 -4.74 3.19
CA ILE A 20 -3.48 -3.92 3.51
C ILE A 20 -2.23 -4.80 3.58
N LYS A 21 -2.31 -5.97 4.21
CA LYS A 21 -1.16 -6.89 4.33
C LYS A 21 -0.71 -7.41 2.96
N ARG A 22 -1.63 -7.88 2.12
CA ARG A 22 -1.31 -8.34 0.76
C ARG A 22 -0.73 -7.24 -0.12
N PHE A 23 -1.23 -6.02 0.02
CA PHE A 23 -0.67 -4.86 -0.67
C PHE A 23 0.80 -4.64 -0.28
N ARG A 24 1.11 -4.70 1.03
CA ARG A 24 2.48 -4.58 1.55
C ARG A 24 3.41 -5.72 1.14
N GLU A 25 2.92 -6.94 1.09
CA GLU A 25 3.67 -8.10 0.57
C GLU A 25 3.96 -7.95 -0.93
N SER A 26 2.97 -7.49 -1.70
CA SER A 26 3.13 -7.22 -3.14
C SER A 26 4.17 -6.12 -3.39
N LEU A 27 4.19 -5.08 -2.55
CA LEU A 27 5.22 -4.02 -2.61
C LEU A 27 6.63 -4.57 -2.40
N ASN A 28 6.85 -5.53 -1.50
CA ASN A 28 8.18 -6.13 -1.32
C ASN A 28 8.66 -6.89 -2.56
N ILE A 29 7.77 -7.68 -3.17
CA ILE A 29 8.09 -8.44 -4.38
C ILE A 29 8.41 -7.49 -5.54
N GLU A 30 7.55 -6.48 -5.75
CA GLU A 30 7.77 -5.50 -6.81
C GLU A 30 8.99 -4.58 -6.51
N GLY A 31 9.34 -4.38 -5.24
CA GLY A 31 10.56 -3.69 -4.83
C GLY A 31 11.82 -4.35 -5.36
N VAL A 32 11.89 -5.70 -5.33
CA VAL A 32 13.00 -6.45 -5.93
C VAL A 32 13.08 -6.22 -7.45
N TRP A 33 11.93 -6.13 -8.12
CA TRP A 33 11.89 -5.82 -9.55
C TRP A 33 12.36 -4.40 -9.86
N ILE A 34 12.00 -3.40 -9.05
CA ILE A 34 12.59 -2.05 -9.17
C ILE A 34 14.10 -2.12 -9.03
N PHE A 35 14.60 -2.83 -8.02
CA PHE A 35 16.04 -2.93 -7.79
C PHE A 35 16.77 -3.54 -8.99
N LEU A 36 16.26 -4.65 -9.51
CA LEU A 36 16.84 -5.32 -10.68
C LEU A 36 16.78 -4.44 -11.94
N ALA A 37 15.65 -3.75 -12.16
CA ALA A 37 15.50 -2.81 -13.26
C ALA A 37 16.43 -1.60 -13.13
N THR A 38 16.66 -1.11 -11.90
CA THR A 38 17.61 -0.02 -11.62
C THR A 38 19.03 -0.45 -12.00
N LEU A 39 19.46 -1.64 -11.56
CA LEU A 39 20.76 -2.19 -11.97
C LEU A 39 20.88 -2.36 -13.49
N GLY A 40 19.80 -2.78 -14.15
CA GLY A 40 19.73 -2.83 -15.61
C GLY A 40 19.91 -1.46 -16.27
N CYS A 41 19.32 -0.41 -15.71
CA CYS A 41 19.49 0.96 -16.21
C CYS A 41 20.94 1.44 -16.10
N TRP A 42 21.67 1.05 -15.05
CA TRP A 42 23.10 1.37 -14.90
C TRP A 42 23.99 0.74 -15.97
N SER A 43 23.54 -0.32 -16.64
CA SER A 43 24.27 -0.94 -17.75
C SER A 43 24.17 -0.16 -19.07
N VAL A 44 23.30 0.84 -19.16
CA VAL A 44 23.06 1.62 -20.39
C VAL A 44 24.11 2.71 -20.52
N THR A 45 24.88 2.71 -21.61
CA THR A 45 26.00 3.64 -21.80
C THR A 45 25.56 5.06 -22.15
N ASN A 46 24.43 5.22 -22.84
CA ASN A 46 23.93 6.53 -23.25
C ASN A 46 23.07 7.16 -22.15
N LYS A 47 23.50 8.34 -21.66
CA LYS A 47 22.87 9.00 -20.53
C LYS A 47 21.39 9.37 -20.74
N TYR A 48 21.02 9.82 -21.93
CA TYR A 48 19.62 10.18 -22.23
C TYR A 48 18.71 8.95 -22.25
N ILE A 49 19.21 7.84 -22.80
CA ILE A 49 18.48 6.56 -22.84
C ILE A 49 18.37 5.97 -21.44
N GLN A 50 19.41 6.11 -20.61
CA GLN A 50 19.39 5.68 -19.22
C GLN A 50 18.35 6.42 -18.38
N LEU A 51 18.23 7.75 -18.52
CA LEU A 51 17.18 8.52 -17.85
C LEU A 51 15.78 8.08 -18.30
N TYR A 52 15.59 7.88 -19.61
CA TYR A 52 14.33 7.39 -20.14
C TYR A 52 13.98 5.99 -19.60
N ALA A 53 14.97 5.10 -19.47
CA ALA A 53 14.80 3.76 -18.90
C ALA A 53 14.42 3.81 -17.41
N MET A 54 15.02 4.72 -16.63
CA MET A 54 14.64 4.94 -15.22
C MET A 54 13.19 5.43 -15.09
N LEU A 55 12.78 6.41 -15.90
CA LEU A 55 11.40 6.92 -15.92
C LEU A 55 10.40 5.81 -16.32
N THR A 56 10.77 5.01 -17.33
CA THR A 56 9.95 3.89 -17.79
C THR A 56 9.81 2.82 -16.71
N THR A 57 10.87 2.56 -15.93
CA THR A 57 10.85 1.62 -14.80
C THR A 57 9.84 2.05 -13.73
N VAL A 58 9.81 3.35 -13.39
CA VAL A 58 8.81 3.90 -12.46
C VAL A 58 7.40 3.71 -13.02
N PHE A 59 7.20 4.02 -14.30
CA PHE A 59 5.89 3.90 -14.93
C PHE A 59 5.38 2.45 -14.95
N ILE A 60 6.23 1.50 -15.35
CA ILE A 60 5.91 0.06 -15.36
C ILE A 60 5.62 -0.43 -13.94
N PHE A 61 6.42 -0.02 -12.96
CA PHE A 61 6.21 -0.38 -11.56
C PHE A 61 4.87 0.16 -11.04
N SER A 62 4.56 1.44 -11.28
CA SER A 62 3.29 2.04 -10.87
C SER A 62 2.09 1.33 -11.51
N TYR A 63 2.20 0.95 -12.79
CA TYR A 63 1.16 0.21 -13.49
C TYR A 63 0.98 -1.21 -12.94
N ARG A 64 2.08 -1.94 -12.71
CA ARG A 64 2.04 -3.28 -12.10
C ARG A 64 1.46 -3.26 -10.70
N LEU A 65 1.88 -2.30 -9.88
CA LEU A 65 1.36 -2.10 -8.54
C LEU A 65 -0.15 -1.87 -8.60
N LYS A 66 -0.61 -0.97 -9.47
CA LYS A 66 -2.05 -0.70 -9.68
C LYS A 66 -2.83 -1.94 -10.13
N SER A 67 -2.26 -2.77 -11.02
CA SER A 67 -2.93 -4.00 -11.50
C SER A 67 -3.05 -5.09 -10.42
N LYS A 68 -2.11 -5.15 -9.47
CA LYS A 68 -2.13 -6.14 -8.38
C LYS A 68 -3.07 -5.75 -7.24
N VAL A 69 -3.41 -4.47 -7.09
CA VAL A 69 -4.45 -4.04 -6.16
C VAL A 69 -5.82 -4.34 -6.76
N LYS A 70 -6.38 -5.50 -6.41
CA LYS A 70 -7.69 -5.97 -6.91
C LYS A 70 -8.86 -5.04 -6.58
N ASP A 71 -8.70 -4.14 -5.60
CA ASP A 71 -9.71 -3.15 -5.20
C ASP A 71 -9.14 -1.73 -5.42
N MET A 72 -9.49 -1.10 -6.55
CA MET A 72 -9.08 0.28 -6.88
C MET A 72 -9.77 1.35 -6.02
N ARG A 73 -10.65 0.95 -5.09
CA ARG A 73 -11.31 1.90 -4.21
C ARG A 73 -10.25 2.51 -3.27
N PRO A 74 -10.16 3.85 -3.20
CA PRO A 74 -9.28 4.47 -2.23
C PRO A 74 -9.66 3.98 -0.84
N PHE A 75 -8.67 3.70 0.00
CA PHE A 75 -8.88 3.22 1.37
C PHE A 75 -9.88 4.09 2.14
N SER A 76 -9.96 5.40 1.84
CA SER A 76 -10.97 6.31 2.41
C SER A 76 -12.41 5.92 2.07
N LYS A 77 -12.68 5.40 0.87
CA LYS A 77 -14.01 4.96 0.46
C LYS A 77 -14.41 3.67 1.18
N ILE A 78 -13.46 2.77 1.41
CA ILE A 78 -13.69 1.56 2.21
C ILE A 78 -13.91 1.93 3.69
N GLU A 79 -13.15 2.88 4.22
CA GLU A 79 -13.31 3.42 5.57
C GLU A 79 -14.67 4.09 5.76
N ASN A 80 -15.11 4.89 4.77
CA ASN A 80 -16.41 5.55 4.79
C ASN A 80 -17.56 4.54 4.69
N ASP A 81 -17.48 3.55 3.80
CA ASP A 81 -18.49 2.48 3.70
C ASP A 81 -18.65 1.72 5.03
N ILE A 82 -17.54 1.41 5.71
CA ILE A 82 -17.56 0.72 7.03
C ILE A 82 -18.13 1.65 8.11
N THR A 83 -17.77 2.93 8.11
CA THR A 83 -18.27 3.92 9.08
C THR A 83 -19.77 4.14 8.92
N GLU A 84 -20.25 4.22 7.68
CA GLU A 84 -21.67 4.36 7.35
C GLU A 84 -22.46 3.13 7.84
N MET A 85 -21.97 1.91 7.56
CA MET A 85 -22.60 0.68 8.08
C MET A 85 -22.66 0.61 9.61
N ILE A 86 -21.62 1.06 10.31
CA ILE A 86 -21.62 1.12 11.78
C ILE A 86 -22.65 2.14 12.27
N ASN A 87 -22.80 3.27 11.58
CA ASN A 87 -23.75 4.31 11.93
C ASN A 87 -25.22 3.94 11.66
N THR A 88 -25.48 3.21 10.58
CA THR A 88 -26.82 2.73 10.21
C THR A 88 -27.23 1.47 10.97
N SER A 89 -26.29 0.78 11.62
CA SER A 89 -26.60 -0.39 12.45
C SER A 89 -27.33 -0.01 13.75
N SER A 90 -28.43 -0.69 14.08
CA SER A 90 -29.17 -0.54 15.37
C SER A 90 -28.41 -1.14 16.57
N ASN A 91 -27.09 -1.04 16.58
CA ASN A 91 -26.23 -1.59 17.63
C ASN A 91 -26.17 -0.61 18.82
N GLU A 92 -26.34 -1.14 20.04
CA GLU A 92 -26.21 -0.38 21.29
C GLU A 92 -24.80 0.21 21.47
N GLY A 93 -24.71 1.27 22.27
CA GLY A 93 -23.53 2.14 22.36
C GLY A 93 -22.19 1.44 22.64
N GLU A 94 -22.20 0.35 23.42
CA GLU A 94 -20.98 -0.43 23.74
C GLU A 94 -20.50 -1.30 22.57
N LEU A 95 -21.43 -1.83 21.76
CA LEU A 95 -21.08 -2.64 20.59
C LEU A 95 -20.58 -1.73 19.45
N LYS A 96 -21.20 -0.57 19.31
CA LYS A 96 -20.82 0.46 18.33
C LYS A 96 -19.43 1.04 18.64
N SER A 97 -19.11 1.29 19.91
CA SER A 97 -17.79 1.78 20.32
C SER A 97 -16.67 0.78 20.01
N LYS A 98 -16.87 -0.52 20.30
CA LYS A 98 -15.91 -1.59 19.96
C LYS A 98 -15.64 -1.68 18.45
N GLN A 99 -16.66 -1.51 17.61
CA GLN A 99 -16.51 -1.51 16.15
C GLN A 99 -15.73 -0.29 15.64
N LEU A 100 -15.99 0.89 16.21
CA LEU A 100 -15.25 2.11 15.89
C LEU A 100 -13.79 2.02 16.34
N GLU A 101 -13.53 1.45 17.51
CA GLU A 101 -12.17 1.24 18.02
C GLU A 101 -11.38 0.27 17.12
N ALA A 102 -11.99 -0.85 16.72
CA ALA A 102 -11.38 -1.78 15.78
C ALA A 102 -11.08 -1.14 14.41
N LEU A 103 -11.97 -0.25 13.94
CA LEU A 103 -11.74 0.53 12.72
C LEU A 103 -10.61 1.54 12.88
N ASP A 104 -10.54 2.25 14.02
CA ASP A 104 -9.46 3.20 14.31
C ASP A 104 -8.09 2.51 14.39
N ILE A 105 -8.03 1.34 15.01
CA ILE A 105 -6.81 0.50 15.04
C ILE A 105 -6.39 0.12 13.62
N ALA A 106 -7.34 -0.30 12.76
CA ALA A 106 -7.04 -0.60 11.37
C ALA A 106 -6.57 0.64 10.58
N LYS A 107 -7.15 1.81 10.86
CA LYS A 107 -6.75 3.11 10.28
C LYS A 107 -5.34 3.50 10.69
N LYS A 108 -5.03 3.43 11.99
CA LYS A 108 -3.69 3.65 12.54
C LYS A 108 -2.68 2.65 11.99
N PHE A 109 -3.04 1.38 11.84
CA PHE A 109 -2.18 0.37 11.24
C PHE A 109 -1.82 0.71 9.78
N ARG A 110 -2.78 1.24 9.01
CA ARG A 110 -2.57 1.74 7.65
C ARG A 110 -1.65 2.97 7.62
N MET A 111 -1.98 4.01 8.38
CA MET A 111 -1.27 5.30 8.37
C MET A 111 0.10 5.24 9.03
N SER A 112 0.33 4.28 9.93
CA SER A 112 1.61 4.15 10.63
C SER A 112 2.72 3.78 9.63
N PHE A 113 3.47 4.81 9.23
CA PHE A 113 4.72 4.68 8.48
C PHE A 113 5.70 3.74 9.18
N LYS A 114 5.73 3.73 10.53
CA LYS A 114 6.54 2.78 11.32
C LYS A 114 6.16 1.32 11.01
N ASN A 115 4.85 1.03 10.90
CA ASN A 115 4.41 -0.31 10.51
C ASN A 115 4.67 -0.58 9.03
N ALA A 116 4.53 0.41 8.15
CA ALA A 116 4.89 0.25 6.74
C ALA A 116 6.38 -0.10 6.59
N ILE A 117 7.25 0.56 7.36
CA ILE A 117 8.68 0.30 7.42
C ILE A 117 8.97 -1.11 7.93
N LYS A 118 8.32 -1.54 9.01
CA LYS A 118 8.53 -2.87 9.59
C LYS A 118 8.00 -4.02 8.73
N THR A 119 6.94 -3.77 7.95
CA THR A 119 6.29 -4.81 7.14
C THR A 119 6.87 -4.90 5.72
N SER A 120 7.42 -3.80 5.21
CA SER A 120 7.95 -3.72 3.85
C SER A 120 9.39 -3.20 3.79
N PRO A 121 10.34 -3.85 4.49
CA PRO A 121 11.72 -3.36 4.55
C PRO A 121 12.43 -3.44 3.19
N ILE A 122 12.15 -4.49 2.40
CA ILE A 122 12.77 -4.71 1.09
C ILE A 122 12.34 -3.62 0.11
N PHE A 123 11.04 -3.30 0.04
CA PHE A 123 10.55 -2.22 -0.80
C PHE A 123 11.26 -0.90 -0.50
N ILE A 124 11.45 -0.57 0.78
CA ILE A 124 12.08 0.69 1.19
C ILE A 124 13.55 0.73 0.78
N ILE A 125 14.30 -0.34 1.04
CA ILE A 125 15.72 -0.41 0.65
C ILE A 125 15.86 -0.25 -0.87
N CYS A 126 15.05 -0.98 -1.64
CA CYS A 126 15.07 -0.91 -3.10
C CYS A 126 14.64 0.47 -3.63
N TYR A 127 13.67 1.12 -2.98
CA TYR A 127 13.20 2.44 -3.37
C TYR A 127 14.20 3.55 -3.01
N ILE A 128 14.86 3.44 -1.85
CA ILE A 128 15.98 4.32 -1.48
C ILE A 128 17.11 4.17 -2.50
N PHE A 129 17.49 2.95 -2.85
CA PHE A 129 18.52 2.69 -3.85
C PHE A 129 18.17 3.30 -5.22
N PHE A 130 16.92 3.18 -5.65
CA PHE A 130 16.43 3.82 -6.87
C PHE A 130 16.49 5.35 -6.78
N GLY A 131 16.06 5.94 -5.67
CA GLY A 131 16.10 7.39 -5.45
C GLY A 131 17.54 7.95 -5.46
N VAL A 132 18.47 7.27 -4.77
CA VAL A 132 19.89 7.63 -4.80
C VAL A 132 20.47 7.49 -6.21
N SER A 133 20.12 6.43 -6.93
CA SER A 133 20.55 6.24 -8.33
C SER A 133 20.06 7.38 -9.24
N LEU A 134 18.82 7.83 -9.07
CA LEU A 134 18.26 8.96 -9.80
C LEU A 134 18.96 10.27 -9.46
N LEU A 135 19.18 10.56 -8.17
CA LEU A 135 19.86 11.79 -7.73
C LEU A 135 21.29 11.85 -8.25
N HIS A 136 22.03 10.75 -8.13
CA HIS A 136 23.37 10.65 -8.69
C HIS A 136 23.37 10.88 -10.20
N PHE A 137 22.35 10.37 -10.90
CA PHE A 137 22.21 10.57 -12.33
C PHE A 137 21.94 12.03 -12.72
N MET A 138 21.13 12.73 -11.92
CA MET A 138 20.81 14.15 -12.11
C MET A 138 21.99 15.07 -11.77
N GLU A 139 22.84 14.70 -10.80
CA GLU A 139 24.06 15.45 -10.46
C GLU A 139 25.18 15.29 -11.51
N VAL A 140 25.19 14.17 -12.24
CA VAL A 140 26.21 13.84 -13.26
C VAL A 140 25.81 14.36 -14.67
N PHE A 141 24.69 15.07 -14.77
CA PHE A 141 24.18 15.70 -15.97
C PHE A 141 24.43 17.21 -15.97
#